data_AF-A0A971NHG4-F1
#
_entry.id   AF-A0A971NHG4-F1
#
_cell.length_a   1.000
_cell.length_b   1.000
_cell.length_c   1.000
_cell.angle_alpha   90.00
_cell.angle_beta   90.00
_cell.angle_gamma   90.00
#
_symmetry.space_group_name_H-M   'P 1'
#
loop_
_entity.id
_entity.type
_entity.pdbx_description
1 polymer ?
#
loop_
_entity_poly.entity_id
_entity_poly.type
_entity_poly.pdbx_seq_one_letter_code
_entity_poly.pdbx_strand_id
1 'polypeptide(L)'
;FIVFDANYGMYCYDEEIARKKRESEAAYKKLYGIPVSRNGSDEEYFERMYLSNKLRPEWDEAALKDLGVSTYIEKDVSSALYSEQRQLLNAASPLFMIVAEKPKI
;
A
#
# COMPACT_ATOMS: atom_id res chain seq x y z
N PHE A 1 -15.00 -11.04 -2.70
CA PHE A 1 -14.81 -9.58 -2.72
C PHE A 1 -13.44 -9.26 -3.30
N ILE A 2 -13.23 -8.03 -3.76
CA ILE A 2 -11.95 -7.59 -4.33
C ILE A 2 -11.49 -6.37 -3.54
N VAL A 3 -10.22 -6.34 -3.14
CA VAL A 3 -9.57 -5.23 -2.43
C VAL A 3 -8.38 -4.76 -3.25
N PHE A 4 -8.22 -3.44 -3.35
CA PHE A 4 -7.00 -2.79 -3.81
C PHE A 4 -6.49 -1.95 -2.66
N ASP A 5 -5.25 -2.16 -2.24
CA ASP A 5 -4.68 -1.45 -1.10
C ASP A 5 -3.15 -1.40 -1.18
N ALA A 6 -2.53 -0.64 -0.27
CA ALA A 6 -1.09 -0.49 -0.20
C ALA A 6 -0.63 -0.24 1.24
N ASN A 7 0.66 -0.45 1.48
CA ASN A 7 1.30 -0.22 2.78
C ASN A 7 1.61 1.27 3.05
N TYR A 8 0.63 2.17 2.90
CA TYR A 8 0.84 3.61 2.97
C TYR A 8 1.45 4.11 4.30
N GLY A 9 1.19 3.41 5.41
CA GLY A 9 1.70 3.77 6.74
C GLY A 9 3.03 3.11 7.11
N MET A 10 3.51 2.15 6.31
CA MET A 10 4.66 1.31 6.70
C MET A 10 5.97 2.09 6.81
N TYR A 11 6.07 3.25 6.16
CA TYR A 11 7.22 4.15 6.34
C TYR A 11 7.40 4.65 7.78
N CYS A 12 6.36 4.59 8.63
CA CYS A 12 6.48 4.94 10.05
C CYS A 12 7.20 3.86 10.86
N TYR A 13 7.35 2.64 10.30
CA TYR A 13 7.83 1.45 11.02
C TYR A 13 9.05 0.78 10.36
N ASP A 14 9.35 1.11 9.10
CA ASP A 14 10.46 0.55 8.33
C ASP A 14 11.28 1.67 7.67
N GLU A 15 12.54 1.79 8.11
CA GLU A 15 13.44 2.87 7.68
C GLU A 15 13.81 2.77 6.18
N GLU A 16 13.84 1.56 5.62
CA GLU A 16 14.15 1.39 4.20
C GLU A 16 12.96 1.81 3.33
N ILE A 17 11.73 1.53 3.77
CA ILE A 17 10.52 2.05 3.13
C ILE A 17 10.44 3.58 3.30
N ALA A 18 10.80 4.11 4.47
CA ALA A 18 10.88 5.55 4.71
C ALA A 18 11.88 6.24 3.79
N ARG A 19 13.06 5.66 3.61
CA ARG A 19 14.07 6.14 2.67
C ARG A 19 13.54 6.18 1.24
N LYS A 20 12.94 5.09 0.76
CA LYS A 20 12.34 5.03 -0.58
C LYS A 20 11.24 6.07 -0.77
N LYS A 21 10.39 6.28 0.24
CA LYS A 21 9.33 7.30 0.19
C LYS A 21 9.91 8.70 0.00
N ARG A 22 10.94 9.06 0.77
CA ARG A 22 11.63 10.36 0.63
C ARG A 22 12.25 10.54 -0.76
N GLU A 23 12.84 9.48 -1.32
CA GLU A 23 13.42 9.50 -2.67
C GLU A 23 12.35 9.69 -3.76
N SER A 24 11.25 8.94 -3.67
CA SER A 24 10.08 9.07 -4.54
C SER A 24 9.48 10.48 -4.49
N GLU A 25 9.30 11.04 -3.29
CA GLU A 25 8.77 12.40 -3.11
C GLU A 25 9.72 13.46 -3.68
N ALA A 26 11.03 13.31 -3.50
CA ALA A 26 12.02 14.20 -4.08
C ALA A 26 12.03 14.14 -5.62
N ALA A 27 11.98 12.93 -6.19
CA ALA A 27 11.91 12.72 -7.63
C ALA A 27 10.60 13.27 -8.22
N TYR A 28 9.47 13.02 -7.57
CA TYR A 28 8.18 13.58 -7.94
C TYR A 28 8.23 15.11 -7.92
N LYS A 29 8.76 15.71 -6.85
CA LYS A 29 8.89 17.16 -6.72
C LYS A 29 9.70 17.78 -7.84
N LYS A 30 10.76 17.11 -8.27
CA LYS A 30 11.61 17.55 -9.38
C LYS A 30 10.89 17.53 -10.73
N LEU A 31 10.05 16.52 -10.98
CA LEU A 31 9.39 16.32 -12.28
C LEU A 31 8.03 17.03 -12.38
N TYR A 32 7.27 17.07 -11.29
CA TYR A 32 5.85 17.43 -11.30
C TYR A 32 5.49 18.49 -10.25
N GLY A 33 6.44 18.96 -9.44
CA GLY A 33 6.20 19.93 -8.37
C GLY A 33 5.61 19.29 -7.10
N ILE A 34 5.04 20.12 -6.22
CA ILE A 34 4.53 19.63 -4.93
C ILE A 34 3.25 18.81 -5.18
N PRO A 35 3.18 17.55 -4.71
CA PRO A 35 1.96 16.75 -4.85
C PRO A 35 0.83 17.42 -4.06
N VAL A 36 -0.37 17.43 -4.64
CA VAL A 36 -1.58 17.84 -3.90
C VAL A 36 -1.89 16.75 -2.89
N SER A 37 -1.42 16.93 -1.66
CA SER A 37 -1.79 16.08 -0.53
C SER A 37 -3.29 16.24 -0.26
N ARG A 38 -4.08 15.16 -0.38
CA ARG A 38 -5.49 15.15 0.02
C ARG A 38 -5.68 14.87 1.51
N ASN A 39 -4.73 14.15 2.11
CA ASN A 39 -4.63 13.87 3.53
C ASN A 39 -3.19 14.22 3.93
N GLY A 40 -3.00 15.12 4.91
CA GLY A 40 -1.67 15.36 5.46
C GLY A 40 -1.04 14.04 5.89
N SER A 41 0.28 13.91 5.74
CA SER A 41 1.02 12.80 6.34
C SER A 41 0.99 12.97 7.86
N ASP A 42 -0.10 12.53 8.48
CA ASP A 42 -0.22 12.50 9.92
C ASP A 42 0.34 11.16 10.39
N GLU A 43 1.64 11.15 10.72
CA GLU A 43 2.30 9.97 11.29
C GLU A 43 1.54 9.47 12.52
N GLU A 44 0.99 10.38 13.34
CA GLU A 44 0.16 10.05 14.49
C GLU A 44 -1.11 9.26 14.10
N TYR A 45 -1.68 9.55 12.94
CA TYR A 45 -2.84 8.81 12.41
C TYR A 45 -2.47 7.37 12.03
N PHE A 46 -1.35 7.18 11.33
CA PHE A 46 -0.88 5.84 10.97
C PHE A 46 -0.42 5.05 12.20
N GLU A 47 0.20 5.71 13.19
CA GLU A 47 0.63 5.08 14.43
C GLU A 47 -0.52 4.46 15.24
N ARG A 48 -1.73 5.02 15.11
CA ARG A 48 -2.94 4.54 15.78
C ARG A 48 -3.67 3.43 15.03
N MET A 49 -3.30 3.14 13.79
CA MET A 49 -3.97 2.12 12.98
C MET A 49 -3.36 0.74 13.13
N TYR A 50 -4.20 -0.23 13.45
CA TYR A 50 -3.78 -1.63 13.63
C TYR A 50 -3.07 -2.21 12.39
N LEU A 51 -3.50 -1.87 11.19
CA LEU A 51 -2.93 -2.42 9.95
C LEU A 51 -1.68 -1.68 9.46
N SER A 52 -1.38 -0.49 9.98
CA SER A 52 -0.26 0.32 9.49
C SER A 52 1.11 -0.25 9.82
N ASN A 53 1.21 -1.15 10.81
CA ASN A 53 2.42 -1.90 11.14
C ASN A 53 2.40 -3.36 10.65
N LYS A 54 1.45 -3.73 9.78
CA LYS A 54 1.36 -5.06 9.18
C LYS A 54 1.82 -4.97 7.74
N LEU A 55 2.70 -5.89 7.33
CA LEU A 55 3.07 -6.02 5.93
C LEU A 55 1.94 -6.70 5.18
N ARG A 56 1.29 -5.96 4.27
CA ARG A 56 0.21 -6.44 3.42
C ARG A 56 0.70 -6.58 1.97
N PRO A 57 0.24 -7.59 1.20
CA PRO A 57 -0.91 -8.46 1.47
C PRO A 57 -0.63 -9.72 2.31
N GLU A 58 0.60 -9.94 2.82
CA GLU A 58 0.95 -11.16 3.57
C GLU A 58 0.10 -11.35 4.83
N TRP A 59 -0.15 -10.27 5.57
CA TRP A 59 -1.05 -10.30 6.72
C TRP A 59 -2.49 -10.66 6.31
N ASP A 60 -2.99 -10.10 5.21
CA ASP A 60 -4.33 -10.40 4.70
C ASP A 60 -4.47 -11.87 4.29
N GLU A 61 -3.47 -12.41 3.59
CA GLU A 61 -3.46 -13.81 3.15
C GLU A 61 -3.57 -14.76 4.34
N ALA A 62 -2.76 -14.53 5.38
CA ALA A 62 -2.80 -15.33 6.60
C ALA A 62 -4.17 -15.24 7.28
N ALA A 63 -4.70 -14.04 7.46
CA ALA A 63 -5.98 -13.83 8.11
C ALA A 63 -7.16 -14.46 7.35
N LEU A 64 -7.16 -14.36 6.01
CA LEU A 64 -8.22 -14.94 5.17
C LEU A 64 -8.13 -16.46 5.11
N LYS A 65 -6.91 -17.02 5.08
CA LYS A 65 -6.68 -18.45 5.15
C LYS A 65 -7.21 -19.06 6.45
N ASP A 66 -6.99 -18.40 7.59
CA ASP A 66 -7.50 -18.85 8.90
C ASP A 66 -9.03 -18.87 8.96
N LEU A 67 -9.70 -18.05 8.13
CA LEU A 67 -11.15 -18.04 7.97
C LEU A 67 -11.67 -19.05 6.92
N GLY A 68 -10.79 -19.85 6.32
CA GLY A 68 -11.15 -20.80 5.26
C GLY A 68 -11.55 -20.13 3.94
N VAL A 69 -11.14 -18.88 3.72
CA VAL A 69 -11.43 -18.12 2.51
C VAL A 69 -10.35 -18.38 1.47
N SER A 70 -10.75 -18.73 0.25
CA SER A 70 -9.82 -18.87 -0.87
C SER A 70 -9.42 -17.49 -1.38
N THR A 71 -8.12 -17.28 -1.64
CA THR A 71 -7.59 -15.99 -2.08
C THR A 71 -6.71 -16.12 -3.31
N TYR A 72 -6.80 -15.13 -4.20
CA TYR A 72 -5.84 -14.83 -5.25
C TYR A 72 -5.25 -13.44 -4.99
N ILE A 73 -3.93 -13.31 -5.09
CA ILE A 73 -3.21 -12.08 -4.73
C ILE A 73 -2.29 -11.69 -5.89
N GLU A 74 -2.38 -10.42 -6.29
CA GLU A 74 -1.37 -9.78 -7.14
C GLU A 74 -0.64 -8.72 -6.31
N LYS A 75 0.67 -8.87 -6.13
CA LYS A 75 1.46 -8.08 -5.17
C LYS A 75 1.80 -6.69 -5.70
N ASP A 76 1.74 -6.49 -7.02
CA ASP A 76 1.93 -5.18 -7.62
C ASP A 76 1.07 -5.02 -8.88
N VAL A 77 0.00 -4.23 -8.75
CA VAL A 77 -0.87 -3.80 -9.85
C VAL A 77 -0.68 -2.33 -10.20
N SER A 78 0.37 -1.68 -9.66
CA SER A 78 0.60 -0.24 -9.80
C SER A 78 0.73 0.17 -11.26
N SER A 79 1.46 -0.60 -12.07
CA SER A 79 1.67 -0.30 -13.49
C SER A 79 0.39 -0.35 -14.33
N ALA A 80 -0.57 -1.18 -13.93
CA ALA A 80 -1.85 -1.35 -14.61
C ALA A 80 -2.88 -0.28 -14.20
N LEU A 81 -2.78 0.28 -12.99
CA LEU A 81 -3.83 1.12 -12.39
C LEU A 81 -3.42 2.58 -12.12
N TYR A 82 -2.13 2.84 -11.91
CA TYR A 82 -1.63 4.18 -11.67
C TYR A 82 -1.07 4.82 -12.93
N SER A 83 -1.27 6.12 -13.05
CA SER A 83 -0.47 6.95 -13.94
C SER A 83 1.00 6.92 -13.53
N GLU A 84 1.92 7.24 -14.45
CA GLU A 84 3.36 7.31 -14.17
C GLU A 84 3.67 8.20 -12.95
N GLN A 85 2.99 9.34 -12.83
CA GLN A 85 3.09 10.25 -11.68
C GLN A 85 2.75 9.56 -10.37
N ARG A 86 1.66 8.77 -10.33
CA ARG A 86 1.23 8.04 -9.14
C ARG A 86 2.12 6.83 -8.84
N GLN A 87 2.64 6.16 -9.86
CA GLN A 87 3.61 5.08 -9.68
C GLN A 87 4.88 5.63 -9.02
N LEU A 88 5.41 6.75 -9.53
CA LEU A 88 6.57 7.40 -8.93
C LEU A 88 6.33 7.80 -7.48
N LEU A 89 5.20 8.47 -7.20
CA LEU A 89 4.86 8.94 -5.87
C LEU A 89 4.69 7.80 -4.86
N ASN A 90 4.12 6.67 -5.28
CA ASN A 90 3.83 5.52 -4.41
C ASN A 90 4.84 4.37 -4.57
N ALA A 91 6.02 4.59 -5.16
CA ALA A 91 6.96 3.50 -5.42
C ALA A 91 7.48 2.80 -4.14
N ALA A 92 7.42 3.49 -2.99
CA ALA A 92 7.75 2.89 -1.69
C ALA A 92 6.65 1.95 -1.15
N SER A 93 5.42 2.08 -1.63
CA SER A 93 4.26 1.30 -1.22
C SER A 93 3.40 0.95 -2.45
N PRO A 94 3.83 -0.01 -3.28
CA PRO A 94 3.08 -0.43 -4.46
C PRO A 94 1.65 -0.86 -4.12
N LEU A 95 0.72 -0.61 -5.04
CA LEU A 95 -0.66 -1.04 -4.90
C LEU A 95 -0.74 -2.54 -5.19
N PHE A 96 -1.33 -3.30 -4.28
CA PHE A 96 -1.61 -4.73 -4.46
C PHE A 96 -3.12 -4.95 -4.64
N MET A 97 -3.49 -6.14 -5.12
CA MET A 97 -4.87 -6.59 -5.26
C MET A 97 -5.06 -7.93 -4.55
N ILE A 98 -6.18 -8.07 -3.85
CA ILE A 98 -6.64 -9.33 -3.27
C ILE A 98 -8.03 -9.64 -3.81
N VAL A 99 -8.21 -10.84 -4.35
CA VAL A 99 -9.50 -11.42 -4.69
C VAL A 99 -9.77 -12.53 -3.70
N ALA A 100 -10.87 -12.42 -2.96
CA ALA A 100 -11.26 -13.38 -1.95
C ALA A 100 -12.61 -14.00 -2.29
N GLU A 101 -12.67 -15.33 -2.40
CA GLU A 101 -13.89 -16.07 -2.69
C GLU A 101 -14.47 -16.65 -1.42
N LYS A 102 -15.72 -16.27 -1.12
CA LYS A 102 -16.43 -16.83 0.03
C LYS A 102 -16.60 -18.34 -0.18
N PRO A 103 -16.34 -19.18 0.84
CA PRO A 103 -16.60 -20.61 0.74
C PRO A 103 -18.06 -20.84 0.34
N LYS A 104 -18.29 -21.78 -0.58
CA LYS A 104 -19.64 -22.27 -0.89
C LYS A 104 -20.12 -23.07 0.32
N ILE A 105 -20.98 -22.43 1.13
CA ILE A 105 -21.71 -23.08 2.23
C ILE A 105 -22.88 -23.86 1.62
#